data_AF-A0A8T3WRC9-F1
#
_entry.id   AF-A0A8T3WRC9-F1
#
_cell.length_a   1.000
_cell.length_b   1.000
_cell.length_c   1.000
_cell.angle_alpha   90.00
_cell.angle_beta   90.00
_cell.angle_gamma   90.00
#
_symmetry.space_group_name_H-M   'P 1'
#
loop_
_entity.id
_entity.type
_entity.pdbx_description
1 polymer ?
#
loop_
_entity_poly.entity_id
_entity_poly.type
_entity_poly.pdbx_seq_one_letter_code
_entity_poly.pdbx_strand_id
1 'polypeptide(L)' 'MANEGKIYMPGGFGGLMRYNEEYKSRFMIDPKHVIIFIVAIIAFVLVLNLFFPVG' A
#
# COMPACT_ATOMS: atom_id res chain seq x y z
N MET A 1 2.94 18.62 -52.18
CA MET A 1 4.26 18.44 -51.56
C MET A 1 4.03 17.95 -50.13
N ALA A 2 4.37 16.70 -49.85
CA ALA A 2 4.18 16.06 -48.55
C ALA A 2 5.27 16.56 -47.59
N ASN A 3 5.00 17.67 -46.88
CA ASN A 3 5.91 18.17 -45.84
C ASN A 3 5.70 17.38 -44.54
N GLU A 4 6.42 16.26 -44.44
CA GLU A 4 7.44 16.04 -43.39
C GLU A 4 7.09 16.41 -41.94
N GLY A 5 5.86 16.17 -41.51
CA GLY A 5 5.50 16.10 -40.08
C GLY A 5 6.04 14.82 -39.43
N LYS A 6 7.34 14.54 -39.55
CA LYS A 6 8.01 13.50 -38.75
C LYS A 6 8.01 13.97 -37.30
N ILE A 7 6.94 13.68 -36.58
CA ILE A 7 6.88 13.78 -35.12
C ILE A 7 7.93 12.79 -34.60
N TYR A 8 9.13 13.31 -34.36
CA TYR A 8 10.23 12.57 -33.78
C TYR A 8 9.90 12.44 -32.28
N MET A 9 9.16 11.40 -31.92
CA MET A 9 9.03 11.02 -30.51
C MET A 9 10.43 10.53 -30.09
N PRO A 10 11.16 11.25 -29.22
CA PRO A 10 12.47 10.78 -28.80
C PRO A 10 12.28 9.43 -28.10
N GLY A 11 12.80 8.36 -28.70
CA GLY A 11 12.79 6.98 -28.19
C GLY A 11 13.64 6.76 -26.94
N GLY A 12 13.76 7.80 -26.09
CA GLY A 12 14.60 7.84 -24.90
C GLY A 12 13.86 8.07 -23.59
N PHE A 13 12.53 8.27 -23.59
CA PHE A 13 11.74 8.39 -22.35
C PHE A 13 11.25 7.04 -21.79
N GLY A 14 11.84 5.93 -22.24
CA GLY A 14 11.55 4.57 -21.76
C GLY A 14 12.71 3.95 -20.97
N GLY A 15 13.67 4.74 -20.51
CA GLY A 15 14.76 4.26 -19.66
C GLY A 15 14.21 3.71 -18.35
N LEU A 16 14.46 2.42 -18.08
CA LEU A 16 14.20 1.66 -16.84
C LEU A 16 13.24 2.39 -15.89
N MET A 17 11.93 2.32 -16.15
CA MET A 17 10.89 2.76 -15.21
C MET A 17 11.24 2.17 -13.83
N ARG A 18 11.72 3.00 -12.92
CA ARG A 18 12.16 2.57 -11.59
C ARG A 18 10.90 2.38 -10.77
N TYR A 19 10.35 1.17 -10.81
CA TYR A 19 9.25 0.74 -9.92
C TYR A 19 9.64 0.79 -8.43
N ASN A 20 10.89 1.13 -8.09
CA ASN A 20 11.37 1.40 -6.74
C ASN A 20 10.92 2.77 -6.20
N GLU A 21 10.17 3.56 -6.98
CA GLU A 21 9.38 4.65 -6.45
C GLU A 21 8.14 4.08 -5.72
N GLU A 22 8.39 3.31 -4.64
CA GLU A 22 7.35 3.04 -3.66
C GLU A 22 6.82 4.40 -3.22
N TYR A 23 5.56 4.68 -3.57
CA TYR A 23 4.88 5.89 -3.18
C TYR A 23 4.98 5.97 -1.65
N LYS A 24 5.82 6.87 -1.14
CA LYS A 24 5.92 7.15 0.30
C LYS A 24 4.58 7.73 0.72
N SER A 25 3.64 6.85 1.00
CA SER A 25 2.34 7.23 1.53
C SER A 25 2.61 8.12 2.74
N ARG A 26 1.94 9.28 2.79
CA ARG A 26 1.97 10.16 3.96
C ARG A 26 1.54 9.42 5.23
N PHE A 27 0.82 8.30 5.06
CA PHE A 27 0.35 7.41 6.11
C PHE A 27 0.84 5.99 5.83
N MET A 28 2.04 5.67 6.31
CA MET A 28 2.57 4.31 6.36
C MET A 28 2.33 3.78 7.77
N ILE A 29 1.42 2.81 7.89
CA ILE A 29 1.19 2.14 9.17
C ILE A 29 2.37 1.21 9.41
N ASP A 30 3.16 1.48 10.45
CA ASP A 30 4.23 0.55 10.83
C ASP A 30 3.63 -0.83 11.15
N PRO A 31 4.28 -1.93 10.75
CA PRO A 31 3.84 -3.30 11.06
C PRO A 31 3.55 -3.53 12.56
N LYS A 32 4.24 -2.78 13.43
CA LYS A 32 4.01 -2.78 14.88
C LYS A 32 2.57 -2.45 15.26
N HIS A 33 1.93 -1.49 14.58
CA HIS A 33 0.55 -1.11 14.88
C HIS A 33 -0.43 -2.22 14.51
N VAL A 34 -0.16 -2.94 13.40
CA VAL A 34 -0.98 -4.09 12.98
C VAL A 34 -0.94 -5.19 14.03
N ILE A 35 0.25 -5.48 14.56
CA ILE A 35 0.44 -6.50 15.60
C ILE A 35 -0.30 -6.11 16.88
N ILE A 36 -0.17 -4.85 17.33
CA ILE A 36 -0.88 -4.35 18.52
C ILE A 36 -2.40 -4.47 18.34
N PHE A 37 -2.92 -4.14 17.15
CA PHE A 37 -4.35 -4.21 16.87
C PHE A 37 -4.88 -5.64 16.93
N ILE A 38 -4.13 -6.61 16.40
CA ILE A 38 -4.48 -8.04 16.49
C ILE A 38 -4.56 -8.48 17.96
N VAL A 39 -3.56 -8.13 18.78
CA VAL A 39 -3.55 -8.48 20.21
C VAL A 39 -4.74 -7.85 20.94
N ALA A 40 -5.08 -6.60 20.62
CA ALA A 40 -6.23 -5.92 21.21
C ALA A 40 -7.57 -6.62 20.88
N ILE A 41 -7.75 -7.08 19.64
CA ILE A 41 -8.94 -7.85 19.25
C ILE A 41 -9.02 -9.17 20.02
N ILE A 42 -7.92 -9.90 20.12
CA ILE A 42 -7.89 -11.17 20.86
C ILE A 42 -8.26 -10.93 22.34
N ALA A 43 -7.65 -9.92 22.97
CA ALA A 43 -7.97 -9.55 24.35
C ALA A 43 -9.44 -9.16 24.50
N PHE A 44 -10.00 -8.39 23.55
CA PHE A 44 -11.40 -8.01 23.55
C PHE A 44 -12.34 -9.22 23.47
N VAL A 45 -12.05 -10.18 22.57
CA VAL A 45 -12.83 -11.43 22.45
C VAL A 45 -12.75 -12.27 23.72
N LEU A 46 -11.57 -12.37 24.34
CA LEU A 46 -11.40 -13.09 25.61
C LEU A 46 -12.19 -12.45 26.74
N VAL A 47 -12.14 -11.12 26.85
CA VAL A 47 -12.95 -10.36 27.82
C VAL A 47 -14.43 -10.60 27.57
N LEU A 48 -14.89 -10.50 26.32
CA LEU A 48 -16.29 -10.73 25.97
C LEU A 48 -16.74 -12.15 26.37
N ASN A 49 -15.93 -13.16 26.07
CA ASN A 49 -16.21 -14.56 26.43
C ASN A 49 -16.18 -14.81 27.95
N LEU A 50 -15.36 -14.06 28.70
CA LEU A 50 -15.30 -14.16 30.15
C LEU A 50 -16.55 -13.55 30.82
N PHE A 51 -17.03 -12.41 30.33
CA PHE A 51 -18.17 -11.69 30.93
C PHE A 51 -19.54 -12.12 30.37
N PHE A 52 -19.60 -12.51 29.10
CA PHE A 52 -20.77 -13.07 28.44
C PHE A 52 -20.41 -14.42 27.80
N PRO A 53 -20.23 -15.47 28.61
CA PRO A 53 -20.11 -16.81 28.07
C PRO A 53 -21.43 -17.14 27.37
N VAL A 54 -21.39 -17.22 26.03
CA VAL A 54 -22.49 -17.75 25.22
C VAL A 54 -22.41 -19.27 25.34
N GLY A 55 -22.89 -19.78 26.47
CA GLY A 55 -23.06 -21.19 26.79
C GLY A 55 -24.48 -21.45 27.25
#